data_AF-A0A3B9K739-F1
#
_entry.id   AF-A0A3B9K739-F1
#
_cell.length_a   1.000
_cell.length_b   1.000
_cell.length_c   1.000
_cell.angle_alpha   90.00
_cell.angle_beta   90.00
_cell.angle_gamma   90.00
#
_symmetry.space_group_name_H-M   'P 1'
#
loop_
_entity.id
_entity.type
_entity.pdbx_description
1 polymer ?
#
loop_
_entity_poly.entity_id
_entity_poly.type
_entity_poly.pdbx_seq_one_letter_code
_entity_poly.pdbx_strand_id
1 'polypeptide(L)'
;MDYFTTTMSNLIQQTAFLNLTIGNVIMIVVALIFLYLAIGKGFEPLLLLPISFGMLLVNIYPDIMLSIEDSPSGVGGLLHYFYKLDEWSILPSLIFMGVGSLTDFGPLIANPASFLLGAAAQFGIYGAYFMAIFMGFNDKAAAAISIIGGADGPTSIFLAGKLGQTGLMGPIAVAAYSYMSLVPIIQPPIMKALTTESERKIKMGQLRPVSKLEKILFPIIVTIVVCLILPTTAPLVGMLMLGNLFRESGVVKQLSETAGNALMYIVVIFLGTSVGAT
;
A
#
# COMPACT_ATOMS: atom_id res chain seq x y z
N MET A 1 -15.65 -16.15 -49.61
CA MET A 1 -16.59 -15.56 -48.64
C MET A 1 -16.39 -16.17 -47.25
N ASP A 2 -16.18 -17.48 -47.13
CA ASP A 2 -16.02 -18.16 -45.84
C ASP A 2 -14.85 -17.63 -44.99
N TYR A 3 -13.69 -17.30 -45.59
CA TYR A 3 -12.58 -16.73 -44.83
C TYR A 3 -12.94 -15.37 -44.20
N PHE A 4 -13.65 -14.50 -44.93
CA PHE A 4 -14.06 -13.19 -44.43
C PHE A 4 -15.12 -13.31 -43.33
N THR A 5 -16.10 -14.20 -43.47
CA THR A 5 -17.10 -14.46 -42.43
C THR A 5 -16.49 -15.13 -41.20
N THR A 6 -15.50 -16.02 -41.35
CA THR A 6 -14.78 -16.65 -40.23
C THR A 6 -13.87 -15.65 -39.53
N THR A 7 -13.14 -14.80 -40.25
CA THR A 7 -12.35 -13.71 -39.65
C THR A 7 -13.23 -12.70 -38.93
N MET A 8 -14.39 -12.34 -39.51
CA MET A 8 -15.34 -11.43 -38.86
C MET A 8 -15.98 -12.08 -37.62
N SER A 9 -16.34 -13.36 -37.68
CA SER A 9 -16.83 -14.13 -36.53
C SER A 9 -15.79 -14.22 -35.41
N ASN A 10 -14.52 -14.45 -35.76
CA ASN A 10 -13.41 -14.48 -34.79
C ASN A 10 -13.16 -13.11 -34.18
N LEU A 11 -13.21 -12.03 -34.97
CA LEU A 11 -13.10 -10.64 -34.48
C LEU A 11 -14.24 -10.30 -33.51
N ILE A 12 -15.47 -10.70 -33.85
CA ILE A 12 -16.65 -10.51 -33.01
C ILE A 12 -16.49 -11.28 -31.69
N GLN A 13 -16.03 -12.54 -31.72
CA GLN A 13 -15.77 -13.34 -30.51
C GLN A 13 -14.57 -12.83 -29.69
N GLN A 14 -13.59 -12.19 -30.33
CA GLN A 14 -12.47 -11.51 -29.66
C GLN A 14 -12.86 -10.13 -29.10
N THR A 15 -14.05 -9.61 -29.44
CA THR A 15 -14.48 -8.32 -28.91
C THR A 15 -14.89 -8.50 -27.45
N ALA A 16 -14.35 -7.67 -26.56
CA ALA A 16 -14.58 -7.75 -25.11
C ALA A 16 -16.07 -7.85 -24.74
N PHE A 17 -16.95 -7.21 -25.51
CA PHE A 17 -18.40 -7.19 -25.27
C PHE A 17 -19.08 -8.57 -25.16
N LEU A 18 -18.54 -9.62 -25.79
CA LEU A 18 -19.16 -10.96 -25.75
C LEU A 18 -18.65 -11.85 -24.62
N ASN A 19 -17.54 -11.49 -23.98
CA ASN A 19 -16.92 -12.28 -22.90
C ASN A 19 -17.11 -11.65 -21.50
N LEU A 20 -17.87 -10.56 -21.40
CA LEU A 20 -18.15 -9.90 -20.12
C LEU A 20 -19.20 -10.69 -19.31
N THR A 21 -18.82 -11.08 -18.10
CA THR A 21 -19.77 -11.61 -17.12
C THR A 21 -20.50 -10.47 -16.39
N ILE A 22 -21.63 -10.78 -15.75
CA ILE A 22 -22.35 -9.82 -14.90
C ILE A 22 -21.45 -9.27 -13.79
N GLY A 23 -20.57 -10.10 -13.23
CA GLY A 23 -19.60 -9.69 -12.22
C GLY A 23 -18.63 -8.62 -12.75
N ASN A 24 -18.14 -8.78 -13.98
CA ASN A 24 -17.25 -7.79 -14.59
C ASN A 24 -17.95 -6.45 -14.80
N VAL A 25 -19.22 -6.46 -15.21
CA VAL A 25 -20.01 -5.22 -15.38
C VAL A 25 -20.17 -4.48 -14.06
N ILE A 26 -20.46 -5.19 -12.96
CA ILE A 26 -20.54 -4.59 -11.62
C ILE A 26 -19.20 -3.95 -11.23
N MET A 27 -18.10 -4.67 -11.42
CA MET A 27 -16.77 -4.16 -11.07
C MET A 27 -16.33 -2.98 -11.94
N ILE A 28 -16.74 -2.93 -13.21
CA ILE A 28 -16.55 -1.76 -14.07
C ILE A 28 -17.27 -0.54 -13.50
N VAL A 29 -18.52 -0.70 -13.03
CA VAL A 29 -19.26 0.40 -12.38
C VAL A 29 -18.55 0.84 -11.10
N VAL A 30 -18.06 -0.08 -10.28
CA VAL A 30 -17.29 0.24 -9.07
C VAL A 30 -16.00 1.00 -9.43
N ALA A 31 -15.27 0.55 -10.45
CA ALA A 31 -14.07 1.22 -10.95
C ALA A 31 -14.38 2.66 -11.39
N LEU A 32 -15.50 2.89 -12.09
CA LEU A 32 -15.94 4.23 -12.49
C LEU A 32 -16.29 5.11 -11.28
N ILE A 33 -16.90 4.54 -10.24
CA ILE A 33 -17.17 5.26 -8.98
C ILE A 33 -15.86 5.68 -8.31
N PHE A 34 -14.87 4.79 -8.22
CA PHE A 34 -13.58 5.11 -7.62
C PHE A 34 -12.77 6.10 -8.46
N LEU A 35 -12.83 6.02 -9.79
CA LEU A 35 -12.29 7.04 -10.69
C LEU A 35 -12.93 8.42 -10.40
N TYR A 36 -14.25 8.47 -10.19
CA TYR A 36 -14.93 9.70 -9.81
C TYR A 36 -14.51 10.21 -8.42
N LEU A 37 -14.32 9.33 -7.43
CA LEU A 37 -13.84 9.74 -6.11
C LEU A 37 -12.40 10.28 -6.15
N ALA A 38 -11.52 9.65 -6.92
CA ALA A 38 -10.14 10.07 -7.09
C ALA A 38 -10.04 11.42 -7.84
N ILE A 39 -10.74 11.56 -8.97
CA ILE A 39 -10.64 12.75 -9.84
C ILE A 39 -11.54 13.89 -9.34
N GLY A 40 -12.81 13.59 -9.10
CA GLY A 40 -13.83 14.60 -8.80
C GLY A 40 -13.79 15.09 -7.36
N LYS A 41 -13.39 14.23 -6.42
CA LYS A 41 -13.35 14.57 -4.99
C LYS A 41 -11.94 14.55 -4.37
N GLY A 42 -10.91 14.15 -5.12
CA GLY A 42 -9.52 14.17 -4.64
C GLY A 42 -9.22 13.18 -3.52
N PHE A 43 -9.94 12.06 -3.43
CA PHE A 43 -9.65 11.00 -2.47
C PHE A 43 -8.38 10.25 -2.90
N GLU A 44 -7.29 10.43 -2.14
CA GLU A 44 -5.96 9.84 -2.38
C GLU A 44 -5.64 9.56 -3.86
N PRO A 45 -5.63 10.62 -4.70
CA PRO A 45 -5.63 10.46 -6.16
C PRO A 45 -4.35 9.77 -6.67
N LEU A 46 -3.24 9.87 -5.93
CA LEU A 46 -1.97 9.24 -6.32
C LEU A 46 -2.07 7.71 -6.39
N LEU A 47 -2.89 7.09 -5.55
CA LEU A 47 -3.01 5.62 -5.45
C LEU A 47 -4.37 5.14 -5.96
N LEU A 48 -5.45 5.80 -5.56
CA LEU A 48 -6.81 5.38 -5.92
C LEU A 48 -7.04 5.44 -7.44
N LEU A 49 -6.44 6.42 -8.14
CA LEU A 49 -6.59 6.53 -9.60
C LEU A 49 -5.95 5.34 -10.35
N PRO A 50 -4.65 5.01 -10.16
CA PRO A 50 -4.07 3.79 -10.74
C PRO A 50 -4.82 2.50 -10.36
N ILE A 51 -5.26 2.36 -9.10
CA ILE A 51 -6.03 1.20 -8.63
C ILE A 51 -7.35 1.06 -9.38
N SER A 52 -8.10 2.16 -9.49
CA SER A 52 -9.38 2.16 -10.21
C SER A 52 -9.20 1.84 -11.69
N PHE A 53 -8.10 2.32 -12.29
CA PHE A 53 -7.80 2.02 -13.69
C PHE A 53 -7.37 0.56 -13.91
N GLY A 54 -6.56 -0.01 -13.00
CA GLY A 54 -6.23 -1.44 -13.02
C GLY A 54 -7.48 -2.32 -12.90
N MET A 55 -8.39 -1.96 -12.00
CA MET A 55 -9.70 -2.62 -11.82
C MET A 55 -10.54 -2.54 -13.09
N LEU A 56 -10.57 -1.38 -13.75
CA LEU A 56 -11.27 -1.23 -15.02
C LEU A 56 -10.67 -2.15 -16.11
N LEU A 57 -9.33 -2.18 -16.24
CA LEU A 57 -8.64 -2.96 -17.26
C LEU A 57 -8.85 -4.47 -17.10
N VAL A 58 -8.67 -5.02 -15.90
CA VAL A 58 -8.84 -6.47 -15.68
C VAL A 58 -10.27 -6.93 -15.89
N ASN A 59 -11.26 -6.07 -15.62
CA ASN A 59 -12.66 -6.42 -15.82
C ASN A 59 -13.12 -6.25 -17.28
N ILE A 60 -12.39 -5.49 -18.11
CA ILE A 60 -12.63 -5.42 -19.55
C ILE A 60 -11.88 -6.54 -20.28
N TYR A 61 -10.65 -6.83 -19.87
CA TYR A 61 -9.77 -7.84 -20.47
C TYR A 61 -9.09 -8.68 -19.39
N PRO A 62 -9.76 -9.75 -18.90
CA PRO A 62 -9.25 -10.59 -17.80
C PRO A 62 -7.87 -11.20 -18.05
N ASP A 63 -7.53 -11.50 -19.30
CA ASP A 63 -6.24 -12.11 -19.66
C ASP A 63 -5.04 -11.20 -19.35
N ILE A 64 -5.26 -9.90 -19.08
CA ILE A 64 -4.19 -8.99 -18.63
C ILE A 64 -3.56 -9.41 -17.29
N MET A 65 -4.25 -10.25 -16.53
CA MET A 65 -3.81 -10.82 -15.25
C MET A 65 -3.55 -12.34 -15.33
N LEU A 66 -3.60 -12.92 -16.54
CA LEU A 66 -3.42 -14.35 -16.76
C LEU A 66 -2.05 -14.82 -16.27
N SER A 67 -2.03 -15.93 -15.54
CA SER A 67 -0.78 -16.55 -15.11
C SER A 67 -0.03 -17.16 -16.31
N ILE A 68 1.28 -17.37 -16.17
CA ILE A 68 2.09 -18.02 -17.21
C ILE A 68 1.62 -19.47 -17.43
N GLU A 69 1.19 -20.15 -16.37
CA GLU A 69 0.77 -21.55 -16.36
C GLU A 69 -0.58 -21.74 -17.08
N ASP A 70 -1.46 -20.76 -16.96
CA ASP A 70 -2.78 -20.76 -17.61
C ASP A 70 -2.75 -20.16 -19.02
N SER A 71 -1.61 -19.63 -19.45
CA SER A 71 -1.46 -18.97 -20.74
C SER A 71 -1.24 -19.97 -21.89
N PRO A 72 -2.11 -19.98 -22.91
CA PRO A 72 -1.94 -20.84 -24.10
C PRO A 72 -0.63 -20.58 -24.86
N SER A 73 -0.06 -19.38 -24.71
CA SER A 73 1.17 -18.94 -25.37
C SER A 73 2.40 -19.04 -24.47
N GLY A 74 2.25 -19.44 -23.20
CA GLY A 74 3.32 -19.45 -22.20
C GLY A 74 3.82 -18.06 -21.78
N VAL A 75 3.03 -17.01 -22.05
CA VAL A 75 3.33 -15.62 -21.66
C VAL A 75 2.24 -15.11 -20.73
N GLY A 76 2.61 -14.63 -19.55
CA GLY A 76 1.67 -14.07 -18.57
C GLY A 76 1.17 -12.68 -18.98
N GLY A 77 0.07 -12.25 -18.38
CA GLY A 77 -0.46 -10.91 -18.57
C GLY A 77 0.46 -9.81 -17.99
N LEU A 78 0.39 -8.59 -18.54
CA LEU A 78 1.23 -7.48 -18.08
C LEU A 78 1.03 -7.18 -16.59
N LEU A 79 -0.22 -7.10 -16.13
CA LEU A 79 -0.52 -6.79 -14.73
C LEU A 79 -0.17 -7.98 -13.82
N HIS A 80 -0.13 -9.21 -14.35
CA HIS A 80 0.39 -10.36 -13.63
C HIS A 80 1.87 -10.20 -13.29
N TYR A 81 2.70 -9.66 -14.20
CA TYR A 81 4.11 -9.40 -13.91
C TYR A 81 4.29 -8.30 -12.86
N PHE A 82 3.51 -7.22 -12.93
CA PHE A 82 3.54 -6.19 -11.89
C PHE A 82 3.10 -6.72 -10.54
N TYR A 83 2.09 -7.59 -10.54
CA TYR A 83 1.63 -8.28 -9.36
C TYR A 83 2.70 -9.21 -8.77
N LYS A 84 3.47 -9.93 -9.60
CA LYS A 84 4.60 -10.75 -9.13
C LYS A 84 5.68 -9.93 -8.41
N LEU A 85 5.93 -8.69 -8.84
CA LEU A 85 6.86 -7.79 -8.13
C LEU A 85 6.35 -7.41 -6.73
N ASP A 86 5.03 -7.32 -6.56
CA ASP A 86 4.41 -7.07 -5.27
C ASP A 86 4.44 -8.32 -4.38
N GLU A 87 4.12 -9.50 -4.93
CA GLU A 87 4.20 -10.80 -4.25
C GLU A 87 5.63 -11.08 -3.74
N TRP A 88 6.65 -10.77 -4.54
CA TRP A 88 8.06 -10.86 -4.15
C TRP A 88 8.53 -9.72 -3.24
N SER A 89 7.61 -8.85 -2.82
CA SER A 89 7.87 -7.78 -1.86
C SER A 89 8.84 -6.70 -2.34
N ILE A 90 9.05 -6.61 -3.66
CA ILE A 90 9.95 -5.64 -4.27
C ILE A 90 9.32 -4.24 -4.23
N LEU A 91 8.08 -4.12 -4.71
CA LEU A 91 7.38 -2.83 -4.77
C LEU A 91 7.15 -2.22 -3.38
N PRO A 92 6.63 -2.93 -2.36
CA PRO A 92 6.49 -2.38 -1.01
C PRO A 92 7.83 -1.91 -0.44
N SER A 93 8.90 -2.71 -0.58
CA SER A 93 10.22 -2.35 -0.07
C SER A 93 10.78 -1.07 -0.70
N LEU A 94 10.54 -0.86 -2.00
CA LEU A 94 10.91 0.39 -2.68
C LEU A 94 10.07 1.58 -2.23
N ILE A 95 8.77 1.40 -1.95
CA ILE A 95 7.94 2.45 -1.33
C ILE A 95 8.50 2.82 0.04
N PHE A 96 8.84 1.85 0.89
CA PHE A 96 9.42 2.11 2.20
C PHE A 96 10.73 2.92 2.11
N MET A 97 11.58 2.66 1.11
CA MET A 97 12.75 3.48 0.86
C MET A 97 12.41 4.93 0.51
N GLY A 98 11.39 5.17 -0.32
CA GLY A 98 10.90 6.51 -0.61
C GLY A 98 10.31 7.21 0.62
N VAL A 99 9.48 6.53 1.40
CA VAL A 99 8.94 7.04 2.67
C VAL A 99 10.08 7.39 3.64
N GLY A 100 11.11 6.55 3.71
CA GLY A 100 12.28 6.76 4.55
C GLY A 100 13.08 8.01 4.18
N SER A 101 13.21 8.31 2.88
CA SER A 101 13.92 9.50 2.41
C SER A 101 13.13 10.80 2.62
N LEU A 102 11.81 10.71 2.76
CA LEU A 102 10.93 11.84 3.07
C LEU A 102 10.76 12.08 4.59
N THR A 103 10.99 11.05 5.42
CA THR A 103 10.72 11.09 6.87
C THR A 103 11.83 11.81 7.64
N ASP A 104 11.45 12.76 8.52
CA ASP A 104 12.36 13.35 9.53
C ASP A 104 12.16 12.66 10.88
N PHE A 105 13.17 11.90 11.32
CA PHE A 105 13.18 11.26 12.64
C PHE A 105 13.64 12.19 13.77
N GLY A 106 14.00 13.46 13.48
CA GLY A 106 14.39 14.43 14.49
C GLY A 106 13.41 14.53 15.68
N PRO A 107 12.10 14.65 15.46
CA PRO A 107 11.13 14.68 16.56
C PRO A 107 11.09 13.40 17.40
N LEU A 108 11.22 12.23 16.77
CA LEU A 108 11.26 10.93 17.46
C LEU A 108 12.51 10.80 18.32
N ILE A 109 13.67 11.17 17.78
CA ILE A 109 14.96 11.15 18.49
C ILE A 109 14.96 12.17 19.63
N ALA A 110 14.33 13.33 19.43
CA ALA A 110 14.25 14.37 20.44
C ALA A 110 13.41 13.95 21.65
N ASN A 111 12.31 13.23 21.44
CA ASN A 111 11.47 12.67 22.50
C ASN A 111 11.22 11.17 22.29
N PRO A 112 12.13 10.29 22.76
CA PRO A 112 12.01 8.84 22.56
C PRO A 112 10.76 8.22 23.19
N ALA A 113 10.18 8.86 24.22
CA ALA A 113 8.94 8.38 24.83
C ALA A 113 7.78 8.35 23.83
N SER A 114 7.84 9.15 22.77
CA SER A 114 6.86 9.08 21.67
C SER A 114 6.83 7.73 20.96
N PHE A 115 7.90 6.93 21.04
CA PHE A 115 7.92 5.55 20.54
C PHE A 115 6.88 4.66 21.25
N LEU A 116 6.61 4.90 22.54
CA LEU A 116 5.58 4.16 23.28
C LEU A 116 4.17 4.48 22.80
N LEU A 117 3.92 5.73 22.37
CA LEU A 117 2.65 6.07 21.71
C LEU A 117 2.50 5.30 20.40
N GLY A 118 3.58 5.16 19.63
CA GLY A 118 3.62 4.33 18.42
C GLY A 118 3.32 2.86 18.71
N ALA A 119 3.90 2.29 19.77
CA ALA A 119 3.62 0.92 20.21
C ALA A 119 2.15 0.75 20.62
N ALA A 120 1.58 1.71 21.35
CA ALA A 120 0.17 1.70 21.72
C ALA A 120 -0.75 1.83 20.50
N ALA A 121 -0.37 2.61 19.48
CA ALA A 121 -1.15 2.75 18.25
C ALA A 121 -1.33 1.41 17.50
N GLN A 122 -0.36 0.49 17.62
CA GLN A 122 -0.45 -0.85 17.01
C GLN A 122 -1.54 -1.75 17.64
N PHE A 123 -2.12 -1.38 18.80
CA PHE A 123 -3.29 -2.10 19.33
C PHE A 123 -4.49 -2.08 18.37
N GLY A 124 -4.57 -1.09 17.47
CA GLY A 124 -5.58 -1.06 16.41
C GLY A 124 -5.54 -2.30 15.51
N ILE A 125 -4.33 -2.82 15.24
CA ILE A 125 -4.16 -4.05 14.45
C ILE A 125 -4.78 -5.24 15.19
N TYR A 126 -4.46 -5.43 16.46
CA TYR A 126 -5.04 -6.52 17.25
C TYR A 126 -6.57 -6.41 17.37
N GLY A 127 -7.10 -5.20 17.53
CA GLY A 127 -8.54 -4.95 17.54
C GLY A 127 -9.20 -5.39 16.22
N ALA A 128 -8.63 -4.97 15.09
CA ALA A 128 -9.11 -5.37 13.76
C ALA A 128 -8.99 -6.89 13.53
N TYR A 129 -7.91 -7.52 14.01
CA TYR A 129 -7.71 -8.96 13.95
C TYR A 129 -8.82 -9.73 14.69
N PHE A 130 -9.07 -9.40 15.96
CA PHE A 130 -10.10 -10.09 16.74
C PHE A 130 -11.50 -9.88 16.17
N MET A 131 -11.77 -8.69 15.62
CA MET A 131 -13.05 -8.42 14.97
C MET A 131 -13.22 -9.23 13.68
N ALA A 132 -12.17 -9.37 12.86
CA ALA A 132 -12.21 -10.21 11.67
C ALA A 132 -12.41 -11.69 12.02
N ILE A 133 -11.74 -12.20 13.06
CA ILE A 133 -11.98 -13.57 13.56
C ILE A 133 -13.43 -13.74 14.03
N PHE A 134 -13.97 -12.76 14.78
CA PHE A 134 -15.36 -12.80 15.25
C PHE A 134 -16.38 -12.80 14.09
N MET A 135 -16.04 -12.15 12.97
CA MET A 135 -16.85 -12.16 11.74
C MET A 135 -16.69 -13.44 10.91
N GLY A 136 -15.90 -14.42 11.36
CA GLY A 136 -15.76 -15.74 10.74
C GLY A 136 -14.66 -15.86 9.68
N PHE A 137 -13.75 -14.87 9.58
CA PHE A 137 -12.57 -14.99 8.71
C PHE A 137 -11.56 -15.98 9.30
N ASN A 138 -10.84 -16.71 8.43
CA ASN A 138 -9.75 -17.58 8.87
C ASN A 138 -8.56 -16.76 9.42
N ASP A 139 -7.64 -17.41 10.15
CA ASP A 139 -6.51 -16.73 10.80
C ASP A 139 -5.63 -15.94 9.83
N LYS A 140 -5.41 -16.45 8.61
CA LYS A 140 -4.56 -15.80 7.60
C LYS A 140 -5.23 -14.56 7.00
N ALA A 141 -6.52 -14.67 6.69
CA ALA A 141 -7.35 -13.58 6.18
C ALA A 141 -7.53 -12.50 7.24
N ALA A 142 -7.82 -12.89 8.48
CA ALA A 142 -7.92 -11.96 9.61
C ALA A 142 -6.59 -11.24 9.85
N ALA A 143 -5.44 -11.94 9.77
CA ALA A 143 -4.13 -11.32 9.87
C ALA A 143 -3.88 -10.31 8.75
N ALA A 144 -4.22 -10.64 7.50
CA ALA A 144 -4.09 -9.69 6.38
C ALA A 144 -4.99 -8.44 6.55
N ILE A 145 -6.25 -8.62 6.95
CA ILE A 145 -7.20 -7.52 7.21
C ILE A 145 -6.75 -6.66 8.38
N SER A 146 -6.14 -7.26 9.41
CA SER A 146 -5.79 -6.56 10.65
C SER A 146 -4.81 -5.40 10.46
N ILE A 147 -3.93 -5.48 9.46
CA ILE A 147 -2.89 -4.45 9.22
C ILE A 147 -3.50 -3.11 8.80
N ILE A 148 -4.74 -3.11 8.28
CA ILE A 148 -5.50 -1.87 8.04
C ILE A 148 -5.59 -1.02 9.32
N GLY A 149 -5.68 -1.67 10.49
CA GLY A 149 -5.69 -1.00 11.79
C GLY A 149 -4.40 -0.24 12.13
N GLY A 150 -3.29 -0.54 11.43
CA GLY A 150 -2.02 0.19 11.52
C GLY A 150 -1.92 1.40 10.59
N ALA A 151 -2.94 1.63 9.74
CA ALA A 151 -2.99 2.71 8.74
C ALA A 151 -1.77 2.74 7.78
N ASP A 152 -1.25 1.55 7.45
CA ASP A 152 -0.10 1.35 6.57
C ASP A 152 -0.50 0.47 5.37
N GLY A 153 -0.86 1.12 4.28
CA GLY A 153 -1.28 0.46 3.03
C GLY A 153 -0.23 -0.50 2.46
N PRO A 154 1.03 -0.05 2.22
CA PRO A 154 2.11 -0.91 1.74
C PRO A 154 2.33 -2.18 2.58
N THR A 155 2.30 -2.08 3.91
CA THR A 155 2.45 -3.28 4.77
C THR A 155 1.22 -4.18 4.71
N SER A 156 0.01 -3.62 4.57
CA SER A 156 -1.24 -4.39 4.46
C SER A 156 -1.22 -5.26 3.20
N ILE A 157 -0.80 -4.68 2.07
CA ILE A 157 -0.67 -5.37 0.79
C ILE A 157 0.41 -6.45 0.86
N PHE A 158 1.58 -6.10 1.40
CA PHE A 158 2.69 -7.05 1.61
C PHE A 158 2.27 -8.28 2.42
N LEU A 159 1.57 -8.09 3.54
CA LEU A 159 1.17 -9.22 4.38
C LEU A 159 0.08 -10.06 3.70
N ALA A 160 -0.87 -9.44 3.01
CA ALA A 160 -1.88 -10.16 2.23
C ALA A 160 -1.25 -11.07 1.17
N GLY A 161 -0.27 -10.56 0.42
CA GLY A 161 0.52 -11.34 -0.54
C GLY A 161 1.29 -12.48 0.13
N LYS A 162 2.04 -12.19 1.19
CA LYS A 162 2.86 -13.18 1.91
C LYS A 162 2.05 -14.31 2.55
N LEU A 163 0.82 -14.02 2.99
CA LEU A 163 -0.09 -15.02 3.57
C LEU A 163 -0.91 -15.79 2.51
N GLY A 164 -0.70 -15.51 1.22
CA GLY A 164 -1.45 -16.12 0.12
C GLY A 164 -2.92 -15.73 0.12
N GLN A 165 -3.27 -14.56 0.67
CA GLN A 165 -4.64 -14.03 0.71
C GLN A 165 -4.87 -13.03 -0.42
N THR A 166 -4.44 -13.42 -1.62
CA THR A 166 -4.37 -12.56 -2.80
C THR A 166 -5.75 -12.10 -3.25
N GLY A 167 -6.77 -12.95 -3.13
CA GLY A 167 -8.17 -12.59 -3.42
C GLY A 167 -8.78 -11.54 -2.48
N LEU A 168 -8.13 -11.20 -1.36
CA LEU A 168 -8.57 -10.13 -0.44
C LEU A 168 -7.78 -8.83 -0.61
N MET A 169 -6.73 -8.84 -1.43
CA MET A 169 -5.79 -7.73 -1.56
C MET A 169 -6.41 -6.49 -2.18
N GLY A 170 -7.18 -6.64 -3.25
CA GLY A 170 -7.94 -5.52 -3.84
C GLY A 170 -8.84 -4.85 -2.81
N PRO A 171 -9.75 -5.58 -2.13
CA PRO A 171 -10.58 -5.04 -1.05
C PRO A 171 -9.77 -4.42 0.11
N ILE A 172 -8.69 -5.07 0.55
CA ILE A 172 -7.84 -4.57 1.64
C ILE A 172 -7.16 -3.26 1.25
N ALA A 173 -6.59 -3.17 0.05
CA ALA A 173 -5.91 -1.98 -0.43
C ALA A 173 -6.87 -0.80 -0.59
N VAL A 174 -8.03 -1.05 -1.24
CA VAL A 174 -9.08 -0.04 -1.37
C VAL A 174 -9.53 0.45 0.00
N ALA A 175 -9.77 -0.45 0.96
CA ALA A 175 -10.17 -0.08 2.31
C ALA A 175 -9.08 0.68 3.06
N ALA A 176 -7.82 0.24 2.99
CA ALA A 176 -6.70 0.88 3.66
C ALA A 176 -6.54 2.34 3.21
N TYR A 177 -6.42 2.58 1.90
CA TYR A 177 -6.23 3.94 1.35
C TYR A 177 -7.49 4.81 1.52
N SER A 178 -8.68 4.23 1.36
CA SER A 178 -9.92 4.97 1.63
C SER A 178 -10.01 5.41 3.10
N TYR A 179 -9.68 4.55 4.06
CA TYR A 179 -9.74 4.90 5.48
C TYR A 179 -8.64 5.86 5.90
N MET A 180 -7.44 5.79 5.31
CA MET A 180 -6.37 6.76 5.52
C MET A 180 -6.83 8.18 5.15
N SER A 181 -7.53 8.33 4.01
CA SER A 181 -8.11 9.61 3.60
C SER A 181 -9.22 10.13 4.53
N LEU A 182 -9.88 9.23 5.27
CA LEU A 182 -10.97 9.54 6.20
C LEU A 182 -10.49 9.85 7.62
N VAL A 183 -9.18 9.74 7.91
CA VAL A 183 -8.59 10.09 9.21
C VAL A 183 -9.01 11.48 9.70
N PRO A 184 -9.01 12.55 8.87
CA PRO A 184 -9.46 13.88 9.30
C PRO A 184 -10.94 13.95 9.73
N ILE A 185 -11.75 12.98 9.31
CA ILE A 185 -13.18 12.88 9.67
C ILE A 185 -13.36 11.99 10.90
N ILE A 186 -12.64 10.87 10.98
CA ILE A 186 -12.77 9.85 12.03
C ILE A 186 -12.04 10.25 13.32
N GLN A 187 -10.82 10.81 13.20
CA GLN A 187 -9.95 11.08 14.33
C GLN A 187 -10.47 12.20 15.26
N PRO A 188 -10.95 13.38 14.76
CA PRO A 188 -11.36 14.46 15.65
C PRO A 188 -12.55 14.13 16.57
N PRO A 189 -13.62 13.43 16.12
CA PRO A 189 -14.68 12.96 17.01
C PRO A 189 -14.19 12.07 18.14
N ILE A 190 -13.28 11.12 17.85
CA ILE A 190 -12.71 10.21 18.86
C ILE A 190 -11.88 11.00 19.89
N MET A 191 -11.04 11.93 19.42
CA MET A 191 -10.30 12.83 20.30
C MET A 191 -11.26 13.64 21.18
N LYS A 192 -12.36 14.13 20.62
CA LYS A 192 -13.38 14.89 21.36
C LYS A 192 -14.07 14.06 22.44
N ALA A 193 -14.28 12.77 22.20
CA ALA A 193 -14.94 11.85 23.11
C ALA A 193 -14.04 11.35 24.25
N LEU A 194 -12.75 11.11 24.00
CA LEU A 194 -11.85 10.46 24.96
C LEU A 194 -10.96 11.41 25.76
N THR A 195 -10.69 12.62 25.27
CA THR A 195 -9.79 13.57 25.96
C THR A 195 -10.57 14.70 26.63
N THR A 196 -10.01 15.29 27.67
CA THR A 196 -10.58 16.45 28.38
C THR A 196 -10.08 17.78 27.80
N GLU A 197 -10.79 18.88 28.06
CA GLU A 197 -10.30 20.21 27.67
C GLU A 197 -8.99 20.59 28.37
N SER A 198 -8.79 20.16 29.61
CA SER A 198 -7.56 20.39 30.36
C SER A 198 -6.35 19.72 29.70
N GLU A 199 -6.48 18.48 29.23
CA GLU A 199 -5.42 17.75 28.53
C GLU A 199 -5.08 18.39 27.19
N ARG A 200 -6.10 18.83 26.43
CA ARG A 200 -5.90 19.50 25.12
C ARG A 200 -5.18 20.85 25.23
N LYS A 201 -5.18 21.48 26.40
CA LYS A 201 -4.54 22.79 26.66
C LYS A 201 -3.13 22.65 27.25
N ILE A 202 -2.61 21.43 27.41
CA ILE A 202 -1.23 21.21 27.88
C ILE A 202 -0.25 21.81 26.86
N LYS A 203 0.65 22.68 27.35
CA LYS A 203 1.70 23.27 26.52
C LYS A 203 2.81 22.24 26.28
N MET A 204 3.01 21.85 25.03
CA MET A 204 4.13 21.00 24.64
C MET A 204 5.43 21.81 24.73
N GLY A 205 6.42 21.28 25.46
CA GLY A 205 7.75 21.87 25.54
C GLY A 205 8.47 21.85 24.19
N GLN A 206 9.47 22.71 24.01
CA GLN A 206 10.31 22.62 22.82
C GLN A 206 11.15 21.34 22.84
N LEU A 207 11.20 20.68 21.68
CA LEU A 207 12.01 19.49 21.49
C LEU A 207 13.50 19.84 21.62
N ARG A 208 14.29 18.93 22.20
CA ARG A 208 15.75 19.10 22.27
C ARG A 208 16.35 19.19 20.86
N PRO A 209 17.41 19.98 20.65
CA PRO A 209 18.15 19.94 19.40
C PRO A 209 18.79 18.57 19.23
N VAL A 210 18.61 17.96 18.06
CA VAL A 210 19.20 16.66 17.71
C VAL A 210 20.43 16.89 16.86
N SER A 211 21.56 16.32 17.26
CA SER A 211 22.81 16.45 16.52
C SER A 211 22.76 15.72 15.17
N LYS A 212 23.55 16.17 14.19
CA LYS A 212 23.65 15.50 12.90
C LYS A 212 24.17 14.05 13.03
N LEU A 213 25.08 13.83 13.98
CA LEU A 213 25.59 12.48 14.27
C LEU A 213 24.49 11.54 14.79
N GLU A 214 23.63 12.02 15.70
CA GLU A 214 22.47 11.23 16.16
C GLU A 214 21.54 10.86 15.02
N LYS A 215 21.24 11.81 14.11
CA LYS A 215 20.38 11.52 12.95
C LYS A 215 20.98 10.50 11.98
N ILE A 216 22.30 10.50 11.79
CA ILE A 216 23.00 9.54 10.92
C ILE A 216 23.12 8.16 11.57
N LEU A 217 23.44 8.11 12.87
CA LEU A 217 23.61 6.84 13.58
C LEU A 217 22.27 6.15 13.85
N PHE A 218 21.18 6.91 13.99
CA PHE A 218 19.84 6.37 14.22
C PHE A 218 19.43 5.27 13.22
N PRO A 219 19.40 5.49 11.89
CA PRO A 219 19.00 4.46 10.95
C PRO A 219 19.93 3.23 10.96
N ILE A 220 21.23 3.42 11.20
CA ILE A 220 22.21 2.33 11.27
C ILE A 220 21.95 1.46 12.50
N ILE A 221 21.82 2.07 13.67
CA ILE A 221 21.57 1.36 14.94
C ILE A 221 20.22 0.66 14.89
N VAL A 222 19.16 1.34 14.43
CA VAL A 222 17.83 0.74 14.30
C VAL A 222 17.86 -0.46 13.36
N THR A 223 18.55 -0.35 12.21
CA THR A 223 18.68 -1.48 11.28
C THR A 223 19.39 -2.66 11.94
N ILE A 224 20.52 -2.44 12.61
CA ILE A 224 21.26 -3.52 13.27
C ILE A 224 20.39 -4.18 14.35
N VAL A 225 19.78 -3.39 15.24
CA VAL A 225 18.99 -3.91 16.36
C VAL A 225 17.75 -4.64 15.87
N VAL A 226 16.96 -4.03 14.98
CA VAL A 226 15.70 -4.61 14.51
C VAL A 226 15.96 -5.85 13.66
N CYS A 227 16.94 -5.84 12.74
CA CYS A 227 17.24 -7.00 11.91
C CYS A 227 17.85 -8.17 12.71
N LEU A 228 18.53 -7.90 13.83
CA LEU A 228 19.01 -8.97 14.72
C LEU A 228 17.88 -9.59 15.55
N ILE A 229 16.90 -8.79 15.98
CA ILE A 229 15.77 -9.27 16.79
C ILE A 229 14.69 -9.93 15.90
N LEU A 230 14.38 -9.33 14.76
CA LEU A 230 13.34 -9.75 13.80
C LEU A 230 13.89 -9.72 12.36
N PRO A 231 14.65 -10.74 11.94
CA PRO A 231 15.24 -10.79 10.60
C PRO A 231 14.20 -10.73 9.47
N THR A 232 12.99 -11.20 9.73
CA THR A 232 11.88 -11.23 8.75
C THR A 232 11.39 -9.84 8.34
N THR A 233 11.67 -8.79 9.13
CA THR A 233 11.31 -7.40 8.80
C THR A 233 12.43 -6.66 8.08
N ALA A 234 13.58 -7.30 7.85
CA ALA A 234 14.74 -6.68 7.21
C ALA A 234 14.43 -6.03 5.85
N PRO A 235 13.62 -6.63 4.94
CA PRO A 235 13.30 -6.00 3.66
C PRO A 235 12.59 -4.65 3.81
N LEU A 236 11.66 -4.51 4.76
CA LEU A 236 10.87 -3.30 4.95
C LEU A 236 11.63 -2.26 5.78
N VAL A 237 12.07 -2.66 6.99
CA VAL A 237 12.76 -1.75 7.91
C VAL A 237 14.12 -1.34 7.36
N GLY A 238 14.85 -2.27 6.75
CA GLY A 238 16.15 -1.99 6.14
C GLY A 238 16.04 -0.97 5.00
N MET A 239 15.03 -1.11 4.13
CA MET A 239 14.82 -0.15 3.04
C MET A 239 14.32 1.21 3.55
N LEU A 240 13.44 1.23 4.55
CA LEU A 240 13.03 2.47 5.23
C LEU A 240 14.23 3.22 5.84
N MET A 241 15.09 2.52 6.57
CA MET A 241 16.28 3.11 7.19
C MET A 241 17.34 3.50 6.15
N LEU A 242 17.47 2.75 5.04
CA LEU A 242 18.32 3.12 3.92
C LEU A 242 17.89 4.45 3.29
N GLY A 243 16.59 4.60 3.03
CA GLY A 243 16.02 5.86 2.57
C GLY A 243 16.32 7.01 3.52
N ASN A 244 16.19 6.77 4.82
CA ASN A 244 16.52 7.78 5.83
C ASN A 244 18.01 8.14 5.84
N LEU A 245 18.90 7.17 5.67
CA LEU A 245 20.33 7.41 5.57
C LEU A 245 20.69 8.24 4.33
N PHE A 246 20.00 8.05 3.19
CA PHE A 246 20.18 8.93 2.02
C PHE A 246 19.89 10.38 2.34
N ARG A 247 18.82 10.63 3.10
CA ARG A 247 18.42 11.96 3.56
C ARG A 247 19.43 12.57 4.53
N GLU A 248 19.81 11.84 5.58
CA GLU A 248 20.61 12.38 6.69
C GLU A 248 22.12 12.44 6.40
N SER A 249 22.63 11.55 5.53
CA SER A 249 24.06 11.54 5.16
C SER A 249 24.49 12.81 4.42
N GLY A 250 23.59 13.39 3.61
CA GLY A 250 23.81 14.63 2.86
C GLY A 250 24.81 14.52 1.71
N VAL A 251 25.39 13.34 1.47
CA VAL A 251 26.36 13.08 0.40
C VAL A 251 25.70 12.52 -0.86
N VAL A 252 24.49 11.98 -0.76
CA VAL A 252 23.76 11.33 -1.86
C VAL A 252 22.41 12.01 -2.15
N LYS A 253 22.44 13.34 -2.31
CA LYS A 253 21.22 14.13 -2.57
C LYS A 253 20.41 13.63 -3.77
N GLN A 254 21.10 13.30 -4.87
CA GLN A 254 20.46 12.77 -6.08
C GLN A 254 19.72 11.46 -5.80
N LEU A 255 20.28 10.57 -4.98
CA LEU A 255 19.60 9.32 -4.59
C LEU A 255 18.41 9.61 -3.68
N SER A 256 18.55 10.50 -2.71
CA SER A 256 17.45 10.89 -1.81
C SER A 256 16.27 11.50 -2.58
N GLU A 257 16.54 12.44 -3.49
CA GLU A 257 15.54 13.10 -4.32
C GLU A 257 14.88 12.14 -5.31
N THR A 258 15.67 11.25 -5.91
CA THR A 258 15.14 10.23 -6.84
C THR A 258 14.27 9.21 -6.10
N ALA A 259 14.74 8.71 -4.96
CA ALA A 259 14.02 7.73 -4.14
C ALA A 259 12.70 8.30 -3.58
N GLY A 260 12.72 9.53 -3.08
CA GLY A 260 11.53 10.18 -2.50
C GLY A 260 10.54 10.75 -3.53
N ASN A 261 10.91 10.83 -4.81
CA ASN A 261 10.05 11.37 -5.87
C ASN A 261 9.90 10.38 -7.02
N ALA A 262 10.75 10.49 -8.05
CA ALA A 262 10.58 9.81 -9.33
C ALA A 262 10.44 8.29 -9.20
N LEU A 263 11.31 7.66 -8.39
CA LEU A 263 11.24 6.21 -8.16
C LEU A 263 9.94 5.83 -7.44
N MET A 264 9.57 6.57 -6.39
CA MET A 264 8.34 6.32 -5.65
C MET A 264 7.11 6.43 -6.56
N TYR A 265 7.04 7.43 -7.44
CA TYR A 265 5.92 7.57 -8.38
C TYR A 265 5.86 6.44 -9.41
N ILE A 266 7.01 5.99 -9.93
CA ILE A 266 7.06 4.83 -10.85
C ILE A 266 6.53 3.58 -10.13
N VAL A 267 6.98 3.34 -8.90
CA VAL A 267 6.56 2.18 -8.10
C VAL A 267 5.07 2.26 -7.76
N VAL A 268 4.55 3.44 -7.42
CA VAL A 268 3.11 3.66 -7.17
C VAL A 268 2.26 3.36 -8.40
N ILE A 269 2.73 3.68 -9.61
CA ILE A 269 2.03 3.34 -10.85
C ILE A 269 1.95 1.80 -11.01
N PHE A 270 3.06 1.10 -10.84
CA PHE A 270 3.09 -0.36 -10.97
C PHE A 270 2.25 -1.05 -9.92
N LEU A 271 2.40 -0.65 -8.65
CA LEU A 271 1.65 -1.22 -7.53
C LEU A 271 0.15 -0.91 -7.65
N GLY A 272 -0.20 0.34 -7.96
CA GLY A 272 -1.61 0.71 -8.05
C GLY A 272 -2.32 -0.04 -9.18
N THR A 273 -1.71 -0.13 -10.37
CA THR A 273 -2.31 -0.87 -11.49
C THR A 273 -2.39 -2.38 -11.24
N SER A 274 -1.41 -2.99 -10.57
CA SER A 274 -1.46 -4.43 -10.24
C SER A 274 -2.45 -4.76 -9.14
N VAL A 275 -2.52 -3.96 -8.07
CA VAL A 275 -3.45 -4.13 -6.96
C VAL A 275 -4.90 -3.91 -7.40
N GLY A 276 -5.13 -2.99 -8.33
CA GLY A 276 -6.44 -2.83 -8.96
C GLY A 276 -6.87 -4.07 -9.75
N ALA A 277 -5.92 -4.85 -10.26
CA ALA A 277 -6.18 -6.03 -11.08
C ALA A 277 -6.47 -7.31 -10.29
N THR A 278 -6.35 -7.26 -8.95
CA THR A 278 -6.54 -8.41 -8.03
C THR A 278 -7.88 -8.36 -7.34
#